data_AF-A0A529HHU5-F1
#
_entry.id   AF-A0A529HHU5-F1
#
_cell.length_a   1.000
_cell.length_b   1.000
_cell.length_c   1.000
_cell.angle_alpha   90.00
_cell.angle_beta   90.00
_cell.angle_gamma   90.00
#
_symmetry.space_group_name_H-M   'P 1'
#
loop_
_entity.id
_entity.type
_entity.pdbx_description
1 polymer ?
#
loop_
_entity_poly.entity_id
_entity_poly.type
_entity_poly.pdbx_seq_one_letter_code
_entity_poly.pdbx_strand_id
1 'polypeptide(L)'
;RAFHQAIFARDGLHIAVVGDIDANTLRERLDQLFGDLPEQQTLVPVYDVAPKLGQLVEENYDLPQTSLTLAWPGVKPSAPDFYAAVLLNDILGGSYLTSRLYEEVRQKRGLAYHVSSELTLDSLLVTTETRSDCAAQTLSIVRDVVKQMAQQGP
;
A
#
# COMPACT_ATOMS: atom_id res chain seq x y z
N ARG A 1 -1.74 20.23 22.25
CA ARG A 1 -0.99 21.51 22.13
C ARG A 1 0.52 21.25 22.03
N ALA A 2 1.15 20.57 22.99
CA ALA A 2 2.59 20.25 22.92
C ALA A 2 3.00 19.47 21.66
N PHE A 3 2.27 18.40 21.30
CA PHE A 3 2.53 17.63 20.08
C PHE A 3 2.42 18.48 18.80
N HIS A 4 1.40 19.34 18.72
CA HIS A 4 1.24 20.26 17.58
C HIS A 4 2.45 21.18 17.44
N GLN A 5 2.90 21.82 18.52
CA GLN A 5 4.07 22.71 18.49
C GLN A 5 5.37 21.97 18.16
N ALA A 6 5.48 20.70 18.54
CA ALA A 6 6.65 19.88 18.24
C ALA A 6 6.71 19.45 16.77
N ILE A 7 5.57 19.14 16.13
CA ILE A 7 5.55 18.56 14.78
C ILE A 7 5.28 19.60 13.68
N PHE A 8 4.42 20.58 13.94
CA PHE A 8 4.09 21.62 12.96
C PHE A 8 5.11 22.76 13.05
N ALA A 9 6.22 22.63 12.32
CA ALA A 9 7.28 23.62 12.22
C ALA A 9 7.70 23.85 10.76
N ARG A 10 8.34 24.98 10.48
CA ARG A 10 8.66 25.42 9.11
C ARG A 10 9.71 24.55 8.42
N ASP A 11 10.70 24.03 9.13
CA ASP A 11 11.76 23.17 8.57
C ASP A 11 11.28 21.78 8.09
N GLY A 12 10.15 21.30 8.63
CA GLY A 12 9.48 20.06 8.21
C GLY A 12 8.31 20.25 7.25
N LEU A 13 8.00 21.49 6.88
CA LEU A 13 6.80 21.82 6.11
C LEU A 13 7.08 21.71 4.59
N HIS A 14 6.40 20.76 3.95
CA HIS A 14 6.37 20.64 2.49
C HIS A 14 5.04 21.17 1.95
N ILE A 15 5.09 22.17 1.07
CA ILE A 15 3.90 22.82 0.51
C ILE A 15 3.89 22.64 -1.01
N ALA A 16 2.82 22.04 -1.53
CA ALA A 16 2.56 21.95 -2.96
C ALA A 16 1.31 22.77 -3.29
N VAL A 17 1.41 23.66 -4.28
CA VAL A 17 0.31 24.51 -4.74
C VAL A 17 0.14 24.33 -6.24
N VAL A 18 -1.09 24.06 -6.67
CA VAL A 18 -1.46 23.87 -8.07
C VAL A 18 -2.71 24.69 -8.36
N GLY A 19 -2.64 25.59 -9.34
CA GLY A 19 -3.76 26.44 -9.74
C GLY A 19 -3.31 27.74 -10.41
N ASP A 20 -4.29 28.61 -10.67
CA ASP A 20 -4.08 29.96 -11.21
C ASP A 20 -3.68 30.93 -10.08
N ILE A 21 -2.41 30.88 -9.69
CA ILE A 21 -1.84 31.73 -8.64
C ILE A 21 -0.39 32.08 -9.00
N ASP A 22 -0.04 33.36 -8.87
CA ASP A 22 1.33 33.81 -9.09
C ASP A 22 2.18 33.69 -7.81
N ALA A 23 3.50 33.71 -7.99
CA ALA A 23 4.47 33.52 -6.92
C ALA A 23 4.39 34.59 -5.82
N ASN A 24 3.99 35.82 -6.13
CA ASN A 24 3.93 36.90 -5.14
C ASN A 24 2.69 36.76 -4.27
N THR A 25 1.54 36.54 -4.89
CA THR A 25 0.29 36.24 -4.17
C THR A 25 0.47 35.01 -3.28
N LEU A 26 1.13 33.96 -3.79
CA LEU A 26 1.40 32.76 -3.01
C LEU A 26 2.28 33.06 -1.80
N ARG A 27 3.39 33.79 -1.97
CA ARG A 27 4.32 34.13 -0.88
C ARG A 27 3.59 34.81 0.29
N GLU A 28 2.80 35.84 0.01
CA GLU A 28 2.06 36.56 1.06
C GLU A 28 1.08 35.65 1.80
N ARG A 29 0.43 34.72 1.09
CA ARG A 29 -0.49 33.75 1.69
C ARG A 29 0.25 32.73 2.55
N LEU A 30 1.43 32.27 2.11
CA LEU A 30 2.24 31.34 2.90
C LEU A 30 2.75 31.99 4.19
N ASP A 31 3.19 33.25 4.13
CA ASP A 31 3.61 34.00 5.31
C ASP A 31 2.44 34.19 6.29
N GLN A 32 1.25 34.51 5.78
CA GLN A 32 0.03 34.66 6.60
C GLN A 32 -0.41 33.35 7.26
N LEU A 33 -0.27 32.21 6.58
CA LEU A 33 -0.76 30.92 7.07
C LEU A 33 0.24 30.19 7.98
N PHE A 34 1.53 30.30 7.66
CA PHE A 34 2.58 29.47 8.28
C PHE A 34 3.68 30.29 8.96
N GLY A 35 3.62 31.62 8.90
CA GLY A 35 4.60 32.51 9.51
C GLY A 35 4.72 32.35 11.03
N ASP A 36 3.62 32.02 11.70
CA ASP A 36 3.58 31.84 13.16
C ASP A 36 4.01 30.44 13.62
N LEU A 37 4.34 29.54 12.71
CA LEU A 37 4.84 28.21 13.08
C LEU A 37 6.26 28.31 13.69
N PRO A 38 6.57 27.47 14.69
CA PRO A 38 7.94 27.24 15.13
C PRO A 38 8.90 26.99 13.96
N GLU A 39 10.16 27.38 14.13
CA GLU A 39 11.15 27.20 13.08
C GLU A 39 11.57 25.74 12.92
N GLN A 40 11.76 25.03 14.04
CA GLN A 40 12.29 23.66 14.06
C GLN A 40 11.30 22.65 14.63
N GLN A 41 11.13 21.54 13.92
CA GLN A 41 10.38 20.38 14.41
C GLN A 41 11.22 19.54 15.37
N THR A 42 10.54 18.89 16.32
CA THR A 42 11.10 17.87 17.19
C THR A 42 10.55 16.51 16.77
N LEU A 43 11.28 15.82 15.89
CA LEU A 43 10.92 14.49 15.43
C LEU A 43 11.56 13.40 16.29
N VAL A 44 10.81 12.32 16.49
CA VAL A 44 11.34 11.05 17.01
C VAL A 44 11.61 10.15 15.81
N PRO A 45 12.81 9.55 15.69
CA PRO A 45 13.10 8.61 14.60
C PRO A 45 12.11 7.43 14.60
N VAL A 46 11.60 7.10 13.42
CA VAL A 46 10.87 5.85 13.19
C VAL A 46 11.87 4.83 12.66
N TYR A 47 12.05 3.75 13.40
CA TYR A 47 12.98 2.69 13.04
C TYR A 47 12.32 1.66 12.14
N ASP A 48 13.09 1.13 11.20
CA ASP A 48 12.68 -0.02 10.42
C ASP A 48 12.51 -1.24 11.31
N VAL A 49 11.41 -1.96 11.11
CA VAL A 49 11.14 -3.24 11.75
C VAL A 49 11.16 -4.34 10.69
N ALA A 50 11.84 -5.44 10.98
CA ALA A 50 11.79 -6.61 10.11
C ALA A 50 10.42 -7.29 10.30
N PRO A 51 9.64 -7.51 9.23
CA PRO A 51 8.35 -8.19 9.35
C PRO A 51 8.55 -9.65 9.79
N LYS A 52 7.67 -10.12 10.66
CA LYS A 52 7.60 -11.54 11.02
C LYS A 52 6.80 -12.28 9.95
N LEU A 53 7.50 -12.94 9.04
CA LEU A 53 6.90 -13.66 7.93
C LEU A 53 6.62 -15.13 8.28
N GLY A 54 5.84 -15.81 7.44
CA GLY A 54 5.51 -17.23 7.62
C GLY A 54 4.48 -17.50 8.71
N GLN A 55 3.78 -16.47 9.18
CA GLN A 55 2.69 -16.60 10.13
C GLN A 55 1.37 -16.82 9.40
N LEU A 56 0.53 -17.67 9.98
CA LEU A 56 -0.87 -17.82 9.63
C LEU A 56 -1.67 -17.42 10.86
N VAL A 57 -2.50 -16.40 10.72
CA VAL A 57 -3.43 -15.93 11.74
C VAL A 57 -4.82 -16.14 11.20
N GLU A 58 -5.63 -16.90 11.93
CA GLU A 58 -7.01 -17.21 11.57
C GLU A 58 -7.93 -16.73 12.68
N GLU A 59 -8.91 -15.92 12.33
CA GLU A 59 -9.94 -15.43 13.23
C GLU A 59 -11.29 -15.88 12.68
N ASN A 60 -12.03 -16.64 13.48
CA ASN A 60 -13.31 -17.22 13.06
C ASN A 60 -14.45 -16.28 13.39
N TYR A 61 -15.16 -15.84 12.36
CA TYR A 61 -16.39 -15.06 12.47
C TYR A 61 -17.54 -15.82 11.80
N ASP A 62 -18.75 -15.70 12.35
CA ASP A 62 -19.97 -16.26 11.76
C ASP A 62 -20.44 -15.37 10.59
N LEU A 63 -19.68 -15.41 9.50
CA LEU A 63 -19.90 -14.63 8.29
C LEU A 63 -19.87 -15.54 7.05
N PRO A 64 -20.70 -15.25 6.03
CA PRO A 64 -20.78 -16.06 4.81
C PRO A 64 -19.54 -15.92 3.90
N GLN A 65 -18.66 -14.98 4.19
CA GLN A 65 -17.43 -14.71 3.45
C GLN A 65 -16.22 -14.74 4.37
N THR A 66 -15.09 -15.17 3.81
CA THR A 66 -13.78 -15.12 4.44
C THR A 66 -12.94 -14.05 3.74
N SER A 67 -12.36 -13.14 4.52
CA SER A 67 -11.36 -12.19 4.05
C SER A 67 -9.98 -12.84 4.14
N LEU A 68 -9.21 -12.75 3.05
CA LEU A 68 -7.84 -13.24 2.97
C LEU A 68 -6.93 -12.03 2.74
N THR A 69 -5.95 -11.88 3.63
CA THR A 69 -4.84 -10.93 3.46
C THR A 69 -3.53 -11.71 3.51
N LEU A 70 -2.75 -11.60 2.45
CA LEU A 70 -1.41 -12.17 2.36
C LEU A 70 -0.39 -11.03 2.26
N ALA A 71 0.74 -11.19 2.91
CA ALA A 71 1.81 -10.20 2.92
C ALA A 71 3.15 -10.85 2.54
N TRP A 72 3.88 -10.19 1.65
CA TRP A 72 5.27 -10.46 1.30
C TRP A 72 6.12 -9.23 1.56
N PRO A 73 7.47 -9.37 1.65
CA PRO A 73 8.37 -8.22 1.66
C PRO A 73 8.10 -7.29 0.48
N GLY A 74 8.01 -6.00 0.77
CA GLY A 74 7.87 -4.94 -0.21
C GLY A 74 9.21 -4.33 -0.61
N VAL A 75 9.12 -3.30 -1.44
CA VAL A 75 10.25 -2.52 -1.94
C VAL A 75 9.99 -1.06 -1.60
N LYS A 76 10.92 -0.44 -0.85
CA LYS A 76 10.77 0.94 -0.41
C LYS A 76 10.78 1.92 -1.59
N PRO A 77 10.08 3.07 -1.51
CA PRO A 77 10.13 4.11 -2.54
C PRO A 77 11.53 4.62 -2.91
N SER A 78 12.48 4.54 -1.97
CA SER A 78 13.87 4.96 -2.18
C SER A 78 14.77 3.89 -2.81
N ALA A 79 14.29 2.65 -2.96
CA ALA A 79 15.06 1.56 -3.53
C ALA A 79 15.18 1.70 -5.07
N PRO A 80 16.32 1.32 -5.67
CA PRO A 80 16.52 1.41 -7.13
C PRO A 80 15.47 0.61 -7.92
N ASP A 81 14.99 -0.49 -7.35
CA ASP A 81 14.03 -1.40 -7.98
C ASP A 81 12.56 -1.00 -7.74
N PHE A 82 12.29 0.16 -7.11
CA PHE A 82 10.92 0.56 -6.75
C PHE A 82 9.98 0.58 -7.95
N TYR A 83 10.37 1.21 -9.05
CA TYR A 83 9.53 1.27 -10.26
C TYR A 83 9.35 -0.10 -10.92
N ALA A 84 10.36 -0.98 -10.85
CA ALA A 84 10.21 -2.37 -11.29
C ALA A 84 9.19 -3.11 -10.42
N ALA A 85 9.20 -2.89 -9.10
CA ALA A 85 8.22 -3.45 -8.18
C ALA A 85 6.81 -2.89 -8.39
N VAL A 86 6.67 -1.61 -8.75
CA VAL A 86 5.38 -1.01 -9.14
C VAL A 86 4.81 -1.69 -10.38
N LEU A 87 5.62 -1.91 -11.42
CA LEU A 87 5.19 -2.63 -12.62
C LEU A 87 4.85 -4.09 -12.33
N LEU A 88 5.64 -4.75 -11.48
CA LEU A 88 5.34 -6.10 -11.00
C LEU A 88 3.99 -6.13 -10.28
N ASN A 89 3.72 -5.17 -9.40
CA ASN A 89 2.44 -5.07 -8.71
C ASN A 89 1.27 -4.91 -9.70
N ASP A 90 1.41 -4.04 -10.71
CA ASP A 90 0.37 -3.81 -11.73
C ASP A 90 -0.01 -5.11 -12.46
N ILE A 91 0.99 -5.88 -12.89
CA ILE A 91 0.81 -7.17 -13.57
C ILE A 91 0.23 -8.24 -12.63
N LEU A 92 0.67 -8.26 -11.37
CA LEU A 92 0.23 -9.24 -10.38
C LEU A 92 -1.25 -9.07 -10.03
N GLY A 93 -1.63 -7.87 -9.59
CA GLY A 93 -2.94 -7.59 -8.99
C GLY A 93 -3.30 -6.11 -8.87
N GLY A 94 -2.45 -5.19 -9.33
CA GLY A 94 -2.70 -3.75 -9.29
C GLY A 94 -3.69 -3.30 -10.37
N SER A 95 -3.65 -3.92 -11.55
CA SER A 95 -4.65 -3.68 -12.59
C SER A 95 -5.95 -4.42 -12.28
N TYR A 96 -7.05 -3.66 -12.23
CA TYR A 96 -8.37 -4.18 -11.83
C TYR A 96 -8.98 -5.18 -12.81
N LEU A 97 -8.57 -5.21 -14.08
CA LEU A 97 -9.23 -6.07 -15.10
C LEU A 97 -8.28 -6.99 -15.88
N THR A 98 -6.97 -6.71 -15.84
CA THR A 98 -5.99 -7.42 -16.68
C THR A 98 -4.85 -8.05 -15.89
N SER A 99 -4.92 -8.02 -14.55
CA SER A 99 -3.91 -8.63 -13.71
C SER A 99 -4.04 -10.15 -13.64
N ARG A 100 -2.92 -10.83 -13.35
CA ARG A 100 -2.87 -12.30 -13.24
C ARG A 100 -3.81 -12.83 -12.16
N LEU A 101 -3.86 -12.15 -11.01
CA LEU A 101 -4.77 -12.51 -9.91
C LEU A 101 -6.23 -12.37 -10.34
N TYR A 102 -6.59 -11.29 -11.03
CA TYR A 102 -7.95 -11.10 -11.54
C TYR A 102 -8.34 -12.22 -12.51
N GLU A 103 -7.45 -12.54 -13.46
CA GLU A 103 -7.70 -13.59 -14.45
C GLU A 103 -7.91 -14.95 -13.76
N GLU A 104 -7.02 -15.35 -12.86
CA GLU A 104 -7.05 -16.68 -12.26
C GLU A 104 -8.16 -16.86 -11.21
N VAL A 105 -8.38 -15.86 -10.35
CA VAL A 105 -9.34 -15.98 -9.23
C VAL A 105 -10.75 -15.61 -9.67
N ARG A 106 -10.93 -14.50 -10.38
CA ARG A 106 -12.25 -13.98 -10.76
C ARG A 106 -12.68 -14.48 -12.14
N GLN A 107 -11.88 -14.26 -13.18
CA GLN A 107 -12.34 -14.52 -14.55
C GLN A 107 -12.47 -16.01 -14.87
N LYS A 108 -11.46 -16.82 -14.53
CA LYS A 108 -11.46 -18.26 -14.84
C LYS A 108 -12.33 -19.09 -13.89
N ARG A 109 -12.44 -18.66 -12.62
CA ARG A 109 -13.01 -19.50 -11.55
C ARG A 109 -14.17 -18.87 -10.77
N GLY A 110 -14.40 -17.57 -10.88
CA GLY A 110 -15.49 -16.90 -10.19
C GLY A 110 -15.46 -17.02 -8.66
N LEU A 111 -14.27 -17.17 -8.06
CA LEU A 111 -14.13 -17.43 -6.62
C LEU A 111 -14.33 -16.17 -5.76
N ALA A 112 -13.93 -15.02 -6.30
CA ALA A 112 -14.04 -13.73 -5.62
C ALA A 112 -14.53 -12.67 -6.60
N TYR A 113 -15.25 -11.69 -6.06
CA TYR A 113 -15.63 -10.50 -6.81
C TYR A 113 -14.45 -9.55 -7.00
N HIS A 114 -13.57 -9.49 -6.00
CA HIS A 114 -12.39 -8.64 -6.00
C HIS A 114 -11.18 -9.42 -5.52
N VAL A 115 -10.06 -9.20 -6.19
CA VAL A 115 -8.72 -9.61 -5.76
C VAL A 115 -7.76 -8.54 -6.25
N SER A 116 -6.89 -8.07 -5.37
CA SER A 116 -5.92 -7.03 -5.73
C SER A 116 -4.60 -7.23 -5.01
N SER A 117 -3.56 -6.61 -5.56
CA SER A 117 -2.29 -6.44 -4.88
C SER A 117 -1.90 -4.97 -4.76
N GLU A 118 -1.25 -4.63 -3.65
CA GLU A 118 -0.76 -3.28 -3.38
C GLU A 118 0.65 -3.34 -2.81
N LEU A 119 1.53 -2.48 -3.35
CA LEU A 119 2.85 -2.23 -2.79
C LEU A 119 2.74 -1.10 -1.76
N THR A 120 2.88 -1.45 -0.48
CA THR A 120 3.00 -0.49 0.63
C THR A 120 4.48 -0.11 0.84
N LEU A 121 4.76 0.69 1.88
CA LEU A 121 6.13 1.13 2.18
C LEU A 121 7.10 -0.04 2.45
N ASP A 122 6.63 -1.13 3.04
CA ASP A 122 7.46 -2.26 3.48
C ASP A 122 6.95 -3.64 3.04
N SER A 123 5.76 -3.71 2.46
CA SER A 123 5.06 -4.97 2.18
C SER A 123 4.35 -4.95 0.83
N LEU A 124 4.36 -6.08 0.13
CA LEU A 124 3.41 -6.38 -0.94
C LEU A 124 2.23 -7.11 -0.33
N LEU A 125 1.04 -6.50 -0.37
CA LEU A 125 -0.19 -7.06 0.15
C LEU A 125 -1.04 -7.62 -0.98
N VAL A 126 -1.64 -8.78 -0.78
CA VAL A 126 -2.70 -9.32 -1.64
C VAL A 126 -3.95 -9.54 -0.80
N THR A 127 -5.07 -8.98 -1.24
CA THR A 127 -6.33 -8.99 -0.50
C THR A 127 -7.48 -9.50 -1.37
N THR A 128 -8.36 -10.32 -0.79
CA THR A 128 -9.57 -10.80 -1.46
C THR A 128 -10.61 -11.31 -0.46
N GLU A 129 -11.89 -11.22 -0.82
CA GLU A 129 -12.99 -11.84 -0.10
C GLU A 129 -13.68 -12.89 -0.96
N THR A 130 -13.90 -14.07 -0.38
CA THR A 130 -14.50 -15.21 -1.06
C THR A 130 -15.53 -15.89 -0.17
N ARG A 131 -16.36 -16.77 -0.74
CA ARG A 131 -17.27 -17.60 0.04
C ARG A 131 -16.45 -18.50 0.98
N SER A 132 -16.89 -18.68 2.23
CA SER A 132 -16.05 -19.34 3.25
C SER A 132 -15.67 -20.78 2.91
N ASP A 133 -16.52 -21.53 2.19
CA ASP A 133 -16.23 -22.88 1.68
C ASP A 133 -15.16 -22.92 0.57
N CYS A 134 -14.91 -21.80 -0.11
CA CYS A 134 -13.89 -21.64 -1.15
C CYS A 134 -12.59 -21.03 -0.63
N ALA A 135 -12.51 -20.60 0.64
CA ALA A 135 -11.38 -19.84 1.17
C ALA A 135 -10.02 -20.55 1.00
N ALA A 136 -9.95 -21.84 1.31
CA ALA A 136 -8.73 -22.63 1.15
C ALA A 136 -8.30 -22.77 -0.32
N GLN A 137 -9.26 -22.92 -1.24
CA GLN A 137 -9.00 -22.98 -2.67
C GLN A 137 -8.48 -21.64 -3.20
N THR A 138 -9.15 -20.54 -2.85
CA THR A 138 -8.73 -19.18 -3.22
C THR A 138 -7.33 -18.87 -2.70
N LEU A 139 -7.04 -19.21 -1.44
CA LEU A 139 -5.72 -19.05 -0.84
C LEU A 139 -4.63 -19.81 -1.61
N SER A 140 -4.90 -21.05 -2.02
CA SER A 140 -3.96 -21.85 -2.81
C SER A 140 -3.67 -21.18 -4.16
N ILE A 141 -4.71 -20.74 -4.87
CA ILE A 141 -4.56 -20.11 -6.19
C ILE A 141 -3.76 -18.82 -6.09
N VAL A 142 -4.05 -17.97 -5.10
CA VAL A 142 -3.29 -16.72 -4.89
C VAL A 142 -1.81 -17.02 -4.66
N ARG A 143 -1.49 -18.02 -3.81
CA ARG A 143 -0.09 -18.43 -3.57
C ARG A 143 0.57 -18.96 -4.83
N ASP A 144 -0.14 -19.74 -5.64
CA ASP A 144 0.39 -20.30 -6.88
C ASP A 144 0.70 -19.21 -7.91
N VAL A 145 -0.18 -18.22 -8.08
CA VAL A 145 0.04 -17.08 -9.00
C VAL A 145 1.27 -16.29 -8.58
N VAL A 146 1.39 -15.95 -7.30
CA VAL A 146 2.56 -15.22 -6.78
C VAL A 146 3.84 -16.04 -6.95
N LYS A 147 3.79 -17.35 -6.66
CA LYS A 147 4.94 -18.25 -6.82
C LYS A 147 5.37 -18.36 -8.28
N GLN A 148 4.44 -18.50 -9.21
CA GLN A 148 4.73 -18.55 -10.65
C GLN A 148 5.41 -17.26 -11.11
N MET A 149 4.88 -16.11 -10.68
CA MET A 149 5.48 -14.82 -11.02
C MET A 149 6.91 -14.68 -10.47
N ALA A 150 7.16 -15.14 -9.24
CA ALA A 150 8.50 -15.12 -8.66
C ALA A 150 9.50 -16.04 -9.38
N GLN A 151 9.02 -17.16 -9.95
CA GLN A 151 9.88 -18.16 -10.61
C GLN A 151 10.11 -17.89 -12.10
N GLN A 152 9.09 -17.36 -12.78
CA GLN A 152 9.06 -17.24 -14.24
C GLN A 152 9.10 -15.78 -14.70
N GLY A 153 8.92 -14.82 -13.78
CA GLY A 153 8.79 -13.42 -14.09
C GLY A 153 7.36 -12.98 -14.46
N PRO A 154 7.22 -11.69 -14.83
CA PRO A 154 5.97 -11.11 -15.33
C PRO A 154 5.54 -11.65 -16.69
#